data_AF-A0A7J5LT80-F1
#
_entry.id   AF-A0A7J5LT80-F1
#
_cell.length_a   1.000
_cell.length_b   1.000
_cell.length_c   1.000
_cell.angle_alpha   90.00
_cell.angle_beta   90.00
_cell.angle_gamma   90.00
#
_symmetry.space_group_name_H-M   'P 1'
#
loop_
_entity.id
_entity.type
_entity.pdbx_description
1 polymer ?
#
loop_
_entity_poly.entity_id
_entity_poly.type
_entity_poly.pdbx_seq_one_letter_code
_entity_poly.pdbx_strand_id
1 'polypeptide(L)'
;VDKSGVLMVVTGCCRRLRFLKGELLSVTKEDGSDCYTDLKTNRTYQERPVVFSYGGIELLRVGETFHSRTRKAYTSMHGLHKDSLCFYGFYLKIPDYRVPKSFRLVDPVWSAIFDVFACVLEGDDEEVYWCCGCLADRSIVVMDGEGNYYHVEKGKGKRYIACNAPKAGEADFASVVEGLRKEAGRRAESVQRERQQNEEEKRRKRLEEIKDVLPFRMGMKWGLKWGDR
;
A
#
# COMPACT_ATOMS: atom_id res chain seq x y z
N VAL A 1 4.79 10.33 -36.62
CA VAL A 1 4.55 9.00 -36.01
C VAL A 1 5.59 8.04 -36.57
N ASP A 2 6.25 7.21 -35.75
CA ASP A 2 7.25 6.24 -36.24
C ASP A 2 6.63 4.93 -36.75
N LYS A 3 7.46 4.02 -37.27
CA LYS A 3 7.04 2.71 -37.82
C LYS A 3 6.32 1.81 -36.80
N SER A 4 6.38 2.14 -35.51
CA SER A 4 5.68 1.44 -34.42
C SER A 4 4.41 2.17 -33.96
N GLY A 5 3.97 3.22 -34.66
CA GLY A 5 2.75 3.95 -34.31
C GLY A 5 2.93 4.98 -33.19
N VAL A 6 4.17 5.30 -32.79
CA VAL A 6 4.42 6.25 -31.69
C VAL A 6 4.51 7.69 -32.21
N LEU A 7 3.79 8.61 -31.57
CA LEU A 7 3.80 10.03 -31.87
C LEU A 7 5.20 10.61 -31.62
N MET A 8 5.77 11.22 -32.65
CA MET A 8 7.12 11.80 -32.64
C MET A 8 7.00 13.28 -32.94
N VAL A 9 7.57 14.11 -32.08
CA VAL A 9 7.67 15.56 -32.27
C VAL A 9 9.17 15.90 -32.31
N VAL A 10 9.57 16.69 -33.30
CA VAL A 10 10.92 17.25 -33.41
C VAL A 10 10.79 18.73 -33.06
N THR A 11 11.46 19.17 -32.00
CA THR A 11 11.53 20.59 -31.63
C THR A 11 12.95 21.09 -31.85
N GLY A 12 13.15 22.39 -32.05
CA GLY A 12 14.47 22.98 -32.35
C GLY A 12 15.54 22.83 -31.26
N CYS A 13 15.24 22.13 -30.16
CA CYS A 13 16.14 21.87 -29.04
C CYS A 13 16.32 20.37 -28.71
N CYS A 14 15.67 19.46 -29.44
CA CYS A 14 15.86 18.01 -29.27
C CYS A 14 15.66 17.24 -30.57
N ARG A 15 16.47 16.19 -30.76
CA ARG A 15 16.46 15.37 -31.99
C ARG A 15 15.17 14.57 -32.12
N ARG A 16 14.61 14.10 -31.00
CA ARG A 16 13.44 13.21 -31.01
C ARG A 16 12.72 13.22 -29.67
N LEU A 17 11.39 13.27 -29.72
CA LEU A 17 10.50 13.02 -28.59
C LEU A 17 9.66 11.78 -28.83
N ARG A 18 9.46 10.94 -27.81
CA ARG A 18 8.67 9.71 -27.89
C ARG A 18 7.86 9.49 -26.61
N PHE A 19 6.54 9.35 -26.75
CA PHE A 19 5.68 8.91 -25.65
C PHE A 19 5.85 7.40 -25.39
N LEU A 20 6.00 7.03 -24.13
CA LEU A 20 6.15 5.67 -23.65
C LEU A 20 4.96 5.28 -22.77
N LYS A 21 4.78 3.97 -22.55
CA LYS A 21 3.75 3.46 -21.64
C LYS A 21 3.95 4.01 -20.23
N GLY A 22 2.84 4.26 -19.54
CA GLY A 22 2.85 4.72 -18.14
C GLY A 22 3.13 6.21 -18.00
N GLU A 23 2.79 7.02 -19.01
CA GLU A 23 2.94 8.49 -18.98
C GLU A 23 4.40 8.92 -18.79
N LEU A 24 5.29 8.22 -19.50
CA LEU A 24 6.71 8.56 -19.58
C LEU A 24 6.99 9.16 -20.96
N LEU A 25 7.85 10.18 -21.01
CA LEU A 25 8.30 10.81 -22.23
C LEU A 25 9.81 10.58 -22.38
N SER A 26 10.24 9.99 -23.50
CA SER A 26 11.65 9.89 -23.86
C SER A 26 12.03 11.06 -24.76
N VAL A 27 13.14 11.72 -24.42
CA VAL A 27 13.72 12.85 -25.14
C VAL A 27 15.15 12.47 -25.54
N THR A 28 15.41 12.38 -26.84
CA THR A 28 16.76 12.26 -27.37
C THR A 28 17.29 13.67 -27.64
N LYS A 29 18.34 14.06 -26.92
CA LYS A 29 19.01 15.36 -27.06
C LYS A 29 19.87 15.43 -28.33
N GLU A 30 20.39 16.60 -28.63
CA GLU A 30 21.27 16.82 -29.78
C GLU A 30 22.61 16.09 -29.69
N ASP A 31 23.14 15.88 -28.47
CA ASP A 31 24.34 15.07 -28.25
C ASP A 31 24.10 13.55 -28.45
N GLY A 32 22.85 13.15 -28.71
CA GLY A 32 22.45 11.75 -28.85
C GLY A 32 22.16 11.03 -27.53
N SER A 33 22.30 11.70 -26.38
CA SER A 33 21.89 11.15 -25.10
C SER A 33 20.37 11.13 -24.97
N ASP A 34 19.85 10.09 -24.31
CA ASP A 34 18.43 9.98 -23.99
C ASP A 34 18.19 10.40 -22.54
N CYS A 35 17.12 11.16 -22.30
CA CYS A 35 16.56 11.37 -20.98
C CYS A 35 15.06 11.07 -20.97
N TYR A 36 14.51 10.81 -19.79
CA TYR A 36 13.15 10.32 -19.61
C TYR A 36 12.41 11.19 -18.60
N THR A 37 11.31 11.80 -19.00
CA THR A 37 10.48 12.63 -18.13
C THR A 37 9.23 11.86 -17.71
N ASP A 38 8.99 11.78 -16.41
CA ASP A 38 7.72 11.34 -15.84
C ASP A 38 6.70 12.47 -15.96
N LEU A 39 5.64 12.29 -16.75
CA LEU A 39 4.62 13.32 -16.96
C LEU A 39 3.70 13.51 -15.73
N LYS A 40 3.64 12.54 -14.80
CA LYS A 40 2.86 12.71 -13.55
C LYS A 40 3.53 13.67 -12.58
N THR A 41 4.86 13.63 -12.53
CA THR A 41 5.63 14.39 -11.53
C THR A 41 6.55 15.45 -12.14
N ASN A 42 6.63 15.52 -13.46
CA ASN A 42 7.55 16.35 -14.25
C ASN A 42 9.04 16.13 -13.91
N ARG A 43 9.38 14.99 -13.31
CA ARG A 43 10.77 14.64 -12.98
C ARG A 43 11.46 14.02 -14.18
N THR A 44 12.75 14.32 -14.35
CA THR A 44 13.57 13.81 -15.45
C THR A 44 14.66 12.87 -14.93
N TYR A 45 14.86 11.76 -15.63
CA TYR A 45 15.78 10.69 -15.32
C TYR A 45 16.74 10.45 -16.49
N GLN A 46 17.99 10.11 -16.22
CA GLN A 46 18.97 9.77 -17.25
C GLN A 46 18.85 8.30 -17.69
N GLU A 47 18.47 7.42 -16.77
CA GLU A 47 18.20 6.02 -17.06
C GLU A 47 16.72 5.81 -17.34
N ARG A 48 16.42 4.81 -18.19
CA ARG A 48 15.06 4.48 -18.59
C ARG A 48 14.24 3.98 -17.40
N PRO A 49 13.17 4.69 -16.98
CA PRO A 49 12.33 4.23 -15.88
C PRO A 49 11.48 3.03 -16.29
N VAL A 50 11.22 2.14 -15.33
CA VAL A 50 10.24 1.05 -15.43
C VAL A 50 9.14 1.30 -14.42
N VAL A 51 7.88 1.30 -14.90
CA VAL A 51 6.71 1.50 -14.03
C VAL A 51 6.35 0.18 -13.34
N PHE A 52 6.24 0.22 -12.02
CA PHE A 52 5.70 -0.86 -11.20
C PHE A 52 4.38 -0.41 -10.58
N SER A 53 3.33 -1.21 -10.74
CA SER A 53 1.98 -0.91 -10.25
C SER A 53 1.57 -1.87 -9.13
N TYR A 54 1.00 -1.31 -8.07
CA TYR A 54 0.55 -1.99 -6.86
C TYR A 54 -0.84 -1.49 -6.48
N GLY A 55 -1.90 -2.17 -6.95
CA GLY A 55 -3.24 -1.59 -6.88
C GLY A 55 -3.31 -0.27 -7.66
N GLY A 56 -3.80 0.79 -7.03
CA GLY A 56 -3.78 2.15 -7.58
C GLY A 56 -2.48 2.93 -7.39
N ILE A 57 -1.44 2.34 -6.78
CA ILE A 57 -0.15 3.00 -6.52
C ILE A 57 0.86 2.65 -7.62
N GLU A 58 1.63 3.64 -8.06
CA GLU A 58 2.72 3.44 -9.02
C GLU A 58 4.06 3.97 -8.50
N LEU A 59 5.11 3.18 -8.70
CA LEU A 59 6.51 3.56 -8.49
C LEU A 59 7.29 3.46 -9.80
N LEU A 60 8.34 4.28 -9.92
CA LEU A 60 9.31 4.18 -11.01
C LEU A 60 10.58 3.51 -10.50
N ARG A 61 11.00 2.42 -11.12
CA ARG A 61 12.37 1.90 -10.93
C ARG A 61 13.29 2.56 -11.94
N VAL A 62 14.34 3.21 -11.45
CA VAL A 62 15.38 3.86 -12.25
C VAL A 62 16.72 3.35 -11.73
N GLY A 63 17.46 2.60 -12.55
CA GLY A 63 18.62 1.85 -12.10
C GLY A 63 18.28 0.91 -10.93
N GLU A 64 18.92 1.13 -9.79
CA GLU A 64 18.76 0.34 -8.56
C GLU A 64 17.87 1.01 -7.49
N THR A 65 17.20 2.11 -7.81
CA THR A 65 16.33 2.84 -6.87
C THR A 65 14.88 2.90 -7.34
N PHE A 66 13.96 2.93 -6.37
CA PHE A 66 12.56 3.24 -6.61
C PHE A 66 12.29 4.71 -6.32
N HIS A 67 11.49 5.35 -7.16
CA HIS A 67 11.01 6.71 -7.02
C HIS A 67 9.49 6.72 -6.89
N SER A 68 8.97 7.54 -5.98
CA SER A 68 7.53 7.75 -5.89
C SER A 68 7.03 8.61 -7.05
N ARG A 69 5.79 8.37 -7.48
CA ARG A 69 5.04 9.26 -8.38
C ARG A 69 4.14 10.23 -7.60
N THR A 70 4.60 10.68 -6.43
CA THR A 70 3.95 11.70 -5.60
C THR A 70 4.53 13.09 -5.90
N ARG A 71 3.86 14.18 -5.47
CA ARG A 71 4.29 15.57 -5.64
C ARG A 71 5.58 15.88 -4.90
N LYS A 72 5.70 15.48 -3.63
CA LYS A 72 6.99 15.48 -2.92
C LYS A 72 7.83 14.31 -3.40
N ALA A 73 9.10 14.58 -3.70
CA ALA A 73 9.99 13.57 -4.23
C ALA A 73 10.42 12.59 -3.13
N TYR A 74 10.38 11.30 -3.45
CA TYR A 74 10.98 10.26 -2.63
C TYR A 74 11.78 9.32 -3.52
N THR A 75 12.92 8.89 -2.99
CA THR A 75 13.81 7.90 -3.61
C THR A 75 14.15 6.87 -2.53
N SER A 76 13.98 5.59 -2.81
CA SER A 76 14.28 4.49 -1.89
C SER A 76 15.78 4.35 -1.60
N MET A 77 16.12 3.46 -0.67
CA MET A 77 17.49 2.96 -0.56
C MET A 77 17.90 2.23 -1.85
N HIS A 78 19.21 2.22 -2.11
CA HIS A 78 19.81 1.55 -3.26
C HIS A 78 19.70 0.02 -3.13
N GLY A 79 19.47 -0.66 -4.25
CA GLY A 79 19.44 -2.13 -4.31
C GLY A 79 18.16 -2.76 -3.73
N LEU A 80 17.13 -1.96 -3.46
CA LEU A 80 15.84 -2.49 -2.99
C LEU A 80 15.23 -3.40 -4.06
N HIS A 81 14.89 -4.64 -3.69
CA HIS A 81 14.27 -5.58 -4.62
C HIS A 81 12.76 -5.35 -4.74
N LYS A 82 12.19 -5.55 -5.93
CA LYS A 82 10.75 -5.38 -6.19
C LYS A 82 9.85 -6.25 -5.29
N ASP A 83 10.34 -7.43 -4.91
CA ASP A 83 9.60 -8.40 -4.09
C ASP A 83 9.64 -8.05 -2.60
N SER A 84 10.46 -7.07 -2.21
CA SER A 84 10.49 -6.51 -0.86
C SER A 84 9.37 -5.46 -0.66
N LEU A 85 8.71 -5.02 -1.74
CA LEU A 85 7.58 -4.10 -1.69
C LEU A 85 6.28 -4.88 -1.46
N CYS A 86 5.52 -4.51 -0.42
CA CYS A 86 4.33 -5.24 -0.01
C CYS A 86 3.08 -4.35 -0.06
N PHE A 87 2.12 -4.70 -0.90
CA PHE A 87 0.85 -3.98 -0.98
C PHE A 87 -0.17 -4.56 0.01
N TYR A 88 -0.71 -3.71 0.87
CA TYR A 88 -1.68 -4.09 1.92
C TYR A 88 -3.13 -3.68 1.60
N GLY A 89 -3.40 -3.35 0.34
CA GLY A 89 -4.75 -3.08 -0.15
C GLY A 89 -5.21 -1.63 -0.09
N PHE A 90 -4.47 -0.74 0.60
CA PHE A 90 -4.68 0.72 0.58
C PHE A 90 -3.38 1.51 0.83
N TYR A 91 -2.27 0.81 1.03
CA TYR A 91 -0.93 1.39 1.12
C TYR A 91 0.10 0.38 0.62
N LEU A 92 1.23 0.89 0.15
CA LEU A 92 2.40 0.12 -0.27
C LEU A 92 3.51 0.29 0.77
N LYS A 93 3.92 -0.81 1.42
CA LYS A 93 5.06 -0.84 2.33
C LYS A 93 6.37 -0.88 1.55
N ILE A 94 7.25 0.06 1.86
CA ILE A 94 8.60 0.20 1.31
C ILE A 94 9.60 0.00 2.45
N PRO A 95 10.42 -1.06 2.44
CA PRO A 95 11.47 -1.28 3.45
C PRO A 95 12.54 -0.20 3.36
N ASP A 96 12.30 0.90 4.08
CA ASP A 96 13.17 2.05 4.18
C ASP A 96 13.17 2.51 5.64
N TYR A 97 14.36 2.47 6.23
CA TYR A 97 14.56 2.69 7.66
C TYR A 97 15.21 4.04 7.95
N ARG A 98 15.28 4.94 6.96
CA ARG A 98 15.83 6.31 7.10
C ARG A 98 14.86 7.27 7.79
N VAL A 99 14.17 6.77 8.81
CA VAL A 99 13.05 7.42 9.47
C VAL A 99 13.55 8.62 10.28
N PRO A 100 12.84 9.76 10.28
CA PRO A 100 13.23 10.93 11.06
C PRO A 100 13.37 10.63 12.56
N LYS A 101 14.33 11.26 13.23
CA LYS A 101 14.56 11.06 14.69
C LYS A 101 13.37 11.50 15.56
N SER A 102 12.55 12.42 15.08
CA SER A 102 11.35 12.95 15.76
C SER A 102 10.14 12.01 15.68
N PHE A 103 10.31 10.84 15.08
CA PHE A 103 9.26 9.87 14.84
C PHE A 103 8.78 9.17 16.13
N ARG A 104 7.47 9.08 16.33
CA ARG A 104 6.83 8.42 17.46
C ARG A 104 6.02 7.21 17.02
N LEU A 105 6.10 6.14 17.80
CA LEU A 105 5.42 4.87 17.54
C LEU A 105 4.04 4.82 18.20
N VAL A 106 3.11 4.11 17.56
CA VAL A 106 1.78 3.81 18.11
C VAL A 106 1.87 2.85 19.31
N ASP A 107 2.78 1.90 19.23
CA ASP A 107 3.09 0.97 20.30
C ASP A 107 4.61 0.78 20.41
N PRO A 108 5.26 1.32 21.45
CA PRO A 108 6.69 1.18 21.65
C PRO A 108 7.11 -0.22 22.14
N VAL A 109 6.17 -1.07 22.58
CA VAL A 109 6.44 -2.42 23.10
C VAL A 109 6.27 -3.47 22.00
N TRP A 110 5.28 -3.27 21.12
CA TRP A 110 4.98 -4.18 20.01
C TRP A 110 5.76 -3.89 18.72
N SER A 111 6.55 -2.82 18.67
CA SER A 111 7.40 -2.51 17.53
C SER A 111 8.52 -3.53 17.42
N ALA A 112 8.26 -4.63 16.72
CA ALA A 112 9.36 -5.39 16.16
C ALA A 112 10.16 -4.44 15.25
N ILE A 113 11.46 -4.66 15.15
CA ILE A 113 12.43 -3.88 14.36
C ILE A 113 11.98 -3.64 12.88
N PHE A 114 10.92 -4.33 12.43
CA PHE A 114 10.36 -4.31 11.08
C PHE A 114 9.06 -3.49 10.90
N ASP A 115 8.54 -2.85 11.95
CA ASP A 115 7.27 -2.11 11.90
C ASP A 115 7.41 -0.65 11.46
N VAL A 116 8.65 -0.16 11.37
CA VAL A 116 8.93 1.17 10.84
C VAL A 116 9.36 1.08 9.39
N PHE A 117 8.61 1.70 8.50
CA PHE A 117 8.84 1.67 7.06
C PHE A 117 8.29 2.93 6.38
N ALA A 118 8.81 3.25 5.19
CA ALA A 118 8.19 4.22 4.31
C ALA A 118 6.96 3.60 3.62
N CYS A 119 5.93 4.39 3.35
CA CYS A 119 4.76 3.92 2.63
C CYS A 119 4.14 4.99 1.75
N VAL A 120 3.55 4.52 0.64
CA VAL A 120 2.70 5.34 -0.24
C VAL A 120 1.27 4.94 0.02
N LEU A 121 0.36 5.90 0.14
CA LEU A 121 -1.06 5.63 0.35
C LEU A 121 -1.78 5.60 -1.00
N GLU A 122 -2.74 4.70 -1.15
CA GLU A 122 -3.54 4.61 -2.36
C GLU A 122 -4.47 5.82 -2.47
N GLY A 123 -4.48 6.48 -3.64
CA GLY A 123 -5.27 7.69 -3.87
C GLY A 123 -4.69 8.96 -3.25
N ASP A 124 -3.46 8.90 -2.74
CA ASP A 124 -2.72 10.04 -2.18
C ASP A 124 -1.50 10.36 -3.04
N ASP A 125 -1.54 11.47 -3.76
CA ASP A 125 -0.45 11.92 -4.62
C ASP A 125 0.49 12.90 -3.91
N GLU A 126 0.31 13.21 -2.63
CA GLU A 126 1.08 14.27 -1.97
C GLU A 126 2.52 13.85 -1.68
N GLU A 127 2.72 12.79 -0.89
CA GLU A 127 4.06 12.36 -0.44
C GLU A 127 4.14 10.90 -0.01
N VAL A 128 5.37 10.48 0.32
CA VAL A 128 5.64 9.21 1.01
C VAL A 128 5.66 9.48 2.51
N TYR A 129 4.99 8.61 3.26
CA TYR A 129 4.83 8.73 4.70
C TYR A 129 5.65 7.67 5.45
N TRP A 130 5.93 7.92 6.72
CA TRP A 130 6.56 6.96 7.62
C TRP A 130 5.50 6.27 8.48
N CYS A 131 5.39 4.95 8.39
CA CYS A 131 4.39 4.18 9.14
C CYS A 131 4.78 4.05 10.62
N CYS A 132 4.00 4.67 11.50
CA CYS A 132 4.13 4.69 12.97
C CYS A 132 3.59 3.44 13.67
N GLY A 133 2.81 2.63 12.96
CA GLY A 133 2.28 1.37 13.47
C GLY A 133 0.92 1.01 12.88
N CYS A 134 0.59 -0.28 12.99
CA CYS A 134 -0.71 -0.82 12.60
C CYS A 134 -1.62 -0.96 13.82
N LEU A 135 -2.90 -0.65 13.67
CA LEU A 135 -3.93 -0.87 14.69
C LEU A 135 -4.61 -2.24 14.51
N ALA A 136 -5.36 -2.67 15.53
CA ALA A 136 -5.99 -3.99 15.57
C ALA A 136 -7.01 -4.24 14.43
N ASP A 137 -7.64 -3.19 13.92
CA ASP A 137 -8.57 -3.24 12.78
C ASP A 137 -7.85 -3.11 11.42
N ARG A 138 -6.51 -3.18 11.42
CA ARG A 138 -5.61 -3.06 10.26
C ARG A 138 -5.52 -1.65 9.65
N SER A 139 -6.11 -0.64 10.27
CA SER A 139 -5.76 0.74 9.93
C SER A 139 -4.32 1.04 10.37
N ILE A 140 -3.74 2.12 9.84
CA ILE A 140 -2.37 2.52 10.18
C ILE A 140 -2.32 3.96 10.65
N VAL A 141 -1.30 4.27 11.43
CA VAL A 141 -0.90 5.65 11.71
C VAL A 141 0.37 5.94 10.93
N VAL A 142 0.42 7.08 10.25
CA VAL A 142 1.57 7.49 9.46
C VAL A 142 1.98 8.92 9.81
N MET A 143 3.24 9.25 9.58
CA MET A 143 3.81 10.57 9.77
C MET A 143 4.35 11.12 8.44
N ASP A 144 4.06 12.37 8.13
CA ASP A 144 4.63 13.05 6.97
C ASP A 144 6.07 13.56 7.22
N GLY A 145 6.68 14.19 6.22
CA GLY A 145 8.01 14.80 6.37
C GLY A 145 8.08 16.00 7.32
N GLU A 146 6.94 16.60 7.67
CA GLU A 146 6.83 17.78 8.54
C GLU A 146 6.56 17.40 10.01
N GLY A 147 6.30 16.11 10.28
CA GLY A 147 6.00 15.60 11.61
C GLY A 147 4.52 15.68 11.99
N ASN A 148 3.62 15.79 11.01
CA ASN A 148 2.18 15.63 11.21
C ASN A 148 1.82 14.15 11.10
N TYR A 149 0.93 13.70 11.99
CA TYR A 149 0.45 12.34 12.08
C TYR A 149 -0.96 12.23 11.54
N TYR A 150 -1.21 11.12 10.85
CA TYR A 150 -2.48 10.81 10.21
C TYR A 150 -2.91 9.39 10.53
N HIS A 151 -4.21 9.21 10.78
CA HIS A 151 -4.86 7.91 10.78
C HIS A 151 -5.36 7.59 9.38
N VAL A 152 -5.07 6.40 8.88
CA VAL A 152 -5.45 5.97 7.54
C VAL A 152 -6.24 4.67 7.62
N GLU A 153 -7.47 4.72 7.12
CA GLU A 153 -8.36 3.58 7.03
C GLU A 153 -8.65 3.26 5.58
N LYS A 154 -8.78 1.96 5.27
CA LYS A 154 -9.18 1.52 3.94
C LYS A 154 -10.52 2.17 3.56
N GLY A 155 -10.52 2.93 2.46
CA GLY A 155 -11.70 3.58 1.90
C GLY A 155 -12.13 4.90 2.55
N LYS A 156 -11.42 5.42 3.56
CA LYS A 156 -11.76 6.71 4.21
C LYS A 156 -10.70 7.80 4.05
N GLY A 157 -9.63 7.53 3.31
CA GLY A 157 -8.50 8.46 3.13
C GLY A 157 -7.68 8.66 4.42
N LYS A 158 -6.73 9.60 4.37
CA LYS A 158 -5.94 10.01 5.54
C LYS A 158 -6.68 11.09 6.34
N ARG A 159 -6.66 10.97 7.67
CA ARG A 159 -7.23 11.95 8.61
C ARG A 159 -6.16 12.43 9.56
N TYR A 160 -5.97 13.74 9.66
CA TYR A 160 -5.02 14.34 10.62
C TYR A 160 -5.41 14.00 12.06
N ILE A 161 -4.41 13.72 12.90
CA ILE A 161 -4.64 13.35 14.31
C ILE A 161 -3.78 14.11 15.31
N ALA A 162 -2.54 14.46 14.97
CA ALA A 162 -1.59 15.13 15.87
C ALA A 162 -0.38 15.65 15.08
N CYS A 163 0.51 16.40 15.73
CA CYS A 163 1.81 16.77 15.17
C CYS A 163 2.90 16.73 16.26
N ASN A 164 4.17 16.71 15.83
CA ASN A 164 5.32 16.69 16.75
C ASN A 164 5.47 17.98 17.57
N ALA A 165 5.02 19.11 17.02
CA ALA A 165 5.07 20.44 17.66
C ALA A 165 3.64 21.00 17.78
N PRO A 166 2.84 20.51 18.74
CA PRO A 166 1.43 20.87 18.86
C PRO A 166 1.26 22.34 19.16
N LYS A 167 0.29 22.97 18.48
CA LYS A 167 -0.14 24.34 18.80
C LYS A 167 -0.94 24.34 20.09
N ALA A 168 -1.10 25.51 20.71
CA ALA A 168 -1.91 25.66 21.91
C ALA A 168 -3.34 25.14 21.66
N GLY A 169 -3.76 24.13 22.44
CA GLY A 169 -5.07 23.49 22.31
C GLY A 169 -5.13 22.26 21.40
N GLU A 170 -4.04 21.90 20.71
CA GLU A 170 -3.95 20.63 19.98
C GLU A 170 -3.76 19.45 20.94
N ALA A 171 -4.36 18.32 20.60
CA ALA A 171 -4.30 17.11 21.43
C ALA A 171 -2.91 16.48 21.38
N ASP A 172 -2.46 15.96 22.52
CA ASP A 172 -1.21 15.21 22.60
C ASP A 172 -1.30 13.89 21.83
N PHE A 173 -0.22 13.55 21.10
CA PHE A 173 -0.13 12.35 20.28
C PHE A 173 -0.47 11.07 21.06
N ALA A 174 0.08 10.90 22.27
CA ALA A 174 -0.13 9.66 23.02
C ALA A 174 -1.60 9.50 23.41
N SER A 175 -2.25 10.59 23.82
CA SER A 175 -3.67 10.61 24.17
C SER A 175 -4.57 10.25 22.99
N VAL A 176 -4.29 10.82 21.81
CA VAL A 176 -5.06 10.52 20.58
C VAL A 176 -4.85 9.08 20.16
N VAL A 177 -3.61 8.60 20.16
CA VAL A 177 -3.26 7.22 19.80
C VAL A 177 -3.91 6.21 20.74
N GLU A 178 -3.94 6.47 22.04
CA GLU A 178 -4.62 5.58 23.01
C GLU A 178 -6.12 5.44 22.69
N GLY A 179 -6.78 6.56 22.38
CA GLY A 179 -8.17 6.58 21.94
C GLY A 179 -8.39 5.75 20.66
N LEU A 180 -7.53 5.95 19.65
CA LEU A 180 -7.58 5.20 18.39
C LEU A 180 -7.37 3.70 18.61
N ARG A 181 -6.43 3.30 19.46
CA ARG A 181 -6.18 1.89 19.78
C ARG A 181 -7.41 1.24 20.42
N LYS A 182 -8.05 1.93 21.38
CA LYS A 182 -9.29 1.45 22.02
C LYS A 182 -10.43 1.32 21.01
N GLU A 183 -10.60 2.29 20.12
CA GLU A 183 -11.62 2.27 19.08
C GLU A 183 -11.39 1.15 18.06
N ALA A 184 -10.16 1.03 17.54
CA ALA A 184 -9.75 -0.01 16.62
C ALA A 184 -9.88 -1.41 17.25
N GLY A 185 -9.53 -1.56 18.53
CA GLY A 185 -9.72 -2.80 19.29
C GLY A 185 -11.19 -3.22 19.32
N ARG A 186 -12.11 -2.30 19.66
CA ARG A 186 -13.56 -2.58 19.63
C ARG A 186 -14.05 -2.97 18.24
N ARG A 187 -13.60 -2.28 17.18
CA ARG A 187 -13.96 -2.63 15.80
C ARG A 187 -13.46 -4.02 15.42
N ALA A 188 -12.21 -4.34 15.73
CA ALA A 188 -11.61 -5.63 15.44
C ALA A 188 -12.33 -6.77 16.18
N GLU A 189 -12.67 -6.58 17.46
CA GLU A 189 -13.46 -7.54 18.24
C GLU A 189 -14.85 -7.77 17.63
N SER A 190 -15.52 -6.70 17.19
CA SER A 190 -16.83 -6.79 16.54
C SER A 190 -16.76 -7.64 15.27
N VAL A 191 -15.79 -7.36 14.39
CA VAL A 191 -15.58 -8.11 13.14
C VAL A 191 -15.23 -9.57 13.44
N GLN A 192 -14.42 -9.82 14.46
CA GLN A 192 -14.05 -11.18 14.84
C GLN A 192 -15.25 -11.98 15.36
N ARG A 193 -16.12 -11.37 16.18
CA ARG A 193 -17.35 -12.02 16.68
C ARG A 193 -18.31 -12.34 15.53
N GLU A 194 -18.54 -11.41 14.61
CA GLU A 194 -19.38 -11.63 13.44
C GLU A 194 -18.84 -12.77 12.57
N ARG A 195 -17.51 -12.82 12.37
CA ARG A 195 -16.86 -13.92 11.66
C ARG A 195 -17.09 -15.27 12.33
N GLN A 196 -16.93 -15.34 13.65
CA GLN A 196 -17.17 -16.57 14.41
C GLN A 196 -18.62 -17.05 14.28
N GLN A 197 -19.60 -16.13 14.41
CA GLN A 197 -21.02 -16.46 14.23
C GLN A 197 -21.32 -16.97 12.82
N ASN A 198 -20.76 -16.34 11.79
CA ASN A 198 -20.90 -16.77 10.40
C ASN A 198 -20.27 -18.14 10.14
N GLU A 199 -19.12 -18.43 10.75
CA GLU A 199 -18.46 -19.74 10.64
C GLU A 199 -19.26 -20.84 11.36
N GLU A 200 -19.86 -20.52 12.52
CA GLU A 200 -20.78 -21.41 13.24
C GLU A 200 -22.07 -21.67 12.45
N GLU A 201 -22.66 -20.64 11.83
CA GLU A 201 -23.85 -20.81 11.00
C GLU A 201 -23.55 -21.69 9.77
N LYS A 202 -22.42 -21.45 9.10
CA LYS A 202 -21.95 -22.31 8.00
C LYS A 202 -21.69 -23.74 8.47
N ARG A 203 -21.20 -23.94 9.69
CA ARG A 203 -21.03 -25.28 10.27
C ARG A 203 -22.39 -25.93 10.55
N ARG A 204 -23.35 -25.19 11.09
CA ARG A 204 -24.72 -25.69 11.35
C ARG A 204 -25.41 -26.12 10.07
N LYS A 205 -25.40 -25.27 9.02
CA LYS A 205 -25.97 -25.60 7.70
C LYS A 205 -25.37 -26.88 7.11
N ARG A 206 -24.04 -27.03 7.17
CA ARG A 206 -23.36 -28.27 6.72
C ARG A 206 -23.81 -29.50 7.51
N LEU A 207 -24.01 -29.38 8.83
CA LEU A 207 -24.49 -30.50 9.65
C LEU A 207 -25.96 -30.84 9.38
N GLU A 208 -26.80 -29.84 9.11
CA GLU A 208 -28.19 -30.05 8.70
C GLU A 208 -28.29 -30.77 7.34
N GLU A 209 -27.44 -30.39 6.37
CA GLU A 209 -27.34 -31.08 5.07
C GLU A 209 -26.91 -32.55 5.21
N ILE A 210 -26.05 -32.86 6.18
CA ILE A 210 -25.55 -34.24 6.44
C ILE A 210 -26.56 -35.08 7.25
N LYS A 211 -27.61 -34.48 7.80
CA LYS A 211 -28.50 -35.18 8.74
C LYS A 211 -29.31 -36.32 8.11
N ASP A 212 -29.55 -36.24 6.80
CA ASP A 212 -30.30 -37.24 6.03
C ASP A 212 -29.39 -38.09 5.13
N VAL A 213 -28.14 -38.38 5.52
CA VAL A 213 -27.32 -39.41 4.84
C VAL A 213 -27.13 -40.64 5.72
N LEU A 214 -27.55 -41.79 5.19
CA LEU A 214 -27.40 -43.09 5.80
C LEU A 214 -26.14 -43.78 5.26
N PRO A 215 -25.35 -44.44 6.13
CA PRO A 215 -24.30 -45.33 5.66
C PRO A 215 -24.93 -46.50 4.89
N PHE A 216 -24.39 -46.79 3.71
CA PHE A 216 -24.72 -47.97 2.93
C PHE A 216 -23.46 -48.77 2.59
N ARG A 217 -23.64 -50.05 2.34
CA ARG A 217 -22.55 -50.96 1.99
C ARG A 217 -22.87 -51.65 0.67
N MET A 218 -21.91 -51.63 -0.25
CA MET A 218 -22.00 -52.33 -1.53
C MET A 218 -20.77 -53.23 -1.66
N GLY A 219 -20.97 -54.53 -1.42
CA GLY A 219 -19.86 -55.50 -1.29
C GLY A 219 -18.98 -55.21 -0.07
N MET A 220 -17.67 -55.03 -0.28
CA MET A 220 -16.70 -54.67 0.78
C MET A 220 -16.52 -53.16 0.97
N LYS A 221 -17.18 -52.31 0.17
CA LYS A 221 -17.03 -50.84 0.24
C LYS A 221 -18.18 -50.20 1.01
N TRP A 222 -17.84 -49.21 1.84
CA TRP A 222 -18.79 -48.33 2.54
C TRP A 222 -18.99 -47.04 1.75
N GLY A 223 -20.21 -46.51 1.77
CA GLY A 223 -20.58 -45.22 1.18
C GLY A 223 -21.71 -44.54 1.96
N LEU A 224 -22.06 -43.32 1.58
CA LEU A 224 -23.19 -42.55 2.13
C LEU A 224 -24.27 -42.41 1.06
N LYS A 225 -25.53 -42.70 1.40
CA LYS A 225 -26.71 -42.49 0.54
C LYS A 225 -27.67 -41.54 1.24
N TRP A 226 -28.40 -40.73 0.49
CA TRP A 226 -29.49 -39.95 1.07
C TRP A 226 -30.59 -40.89 1.60
N GLY A 227 -31.15 -40.57 2.77
CA GLY A 227 -32.29 -41.26 3.35
C GLY A 227 -33.57 -40.83 2.64
N ASP A 228 -34.38 -41.80 2.21
CA ASP A 228 -35.72 -41.51 1.67
C ASP A 228 -36.61 -41.02 2.82
N ARG A 229 -37.23 -39.85 2.62
CA ARG A 229 -38.10 -39.19 3.59
C ARG A 229 -39.53 -39.70 3.48
#